data_AF-A0AAV9PNE6-F1
#
_entry.id   AF-A0AAV9PNE6-F1
#
_cell.length_a   1.000
_cell.length_b   1.000
_cell.length_c   1.000
_cell.angle_alpha   90.00
_cell.angle_beta   90.00
_cell.angle_gamma   90.00
#
_symmetry.space_group_name_H-M   'P 1'
#
loop_
_entity.id
_entity.type
_entity.pdbx_description
1 polymer ?
#
loop_
_entity_poly.entity_id
_entity_poly.type
_entity_poly.pdbx_seq_one_letter_code
_entity_poly.pdbx_strand_id
1 'polypeptide(L)'
;MTAPPLIIGAAQRAVNHLTLDGARRVRIDLPEMLDLDDLLATLHSFQGSFDVRVRQASGSLYVLNLAECHGYLSAIRQKLAVSRRNHREFIDCEVLKAEQWEDCVDESNPLENLMACLSIWGNMPSRASYSYVRRGQSSTEEDMDVEDSTDRAVVIMAAQLSRIVCRKLEVSAYSYLQKVLNEWSTLSASEVQKFVRELGLVLLTLRWRISWWTLLGDGGNTPDTKGKEAFAYRVHSLCRVLYFYYCMMRRKLPTWSSKKEFYGTWSTYPDTALPVFEEFPEEESLSGFEAWMRNGQRLIFTAGVEGKLAGIGLRHERV
;
A
#
# COMPACT_ATOMS: atom_id res chain seq x y z
N MET A 1 -4.84 -5.40 -21.77
CA MET A 1 -5.58 -5.05 -20.54
C MET A 1 -5.43 -3.55 -20.33
N THR A 2 -6.51 -2.86 -19.99
CA THR A 2 -6.46 -1.48 -19.50
C THR A 2 -5.70 -1.43 -18.17
N ALA A 3 -5.12 -0.28 -17.82
CA ALA A 3 -4.43 -0.12 -16.54
C ALA A 3 -5.31 -0.62 -15.38
N PRO A 4 -4.74 -1.37 -14.42
CA PRO A 4 -5.51 -1.91 -13.33
C PRO A 4 -6.17 -0.78 -12.54
N PRO A 5 -7.41 -1.00 -12.06
CA PRO A 5 -8.10 -0.01 -11.26
C PRO A 5 -7.27 0.37 -10.02
N LEU A 6 -7.45 1.58 -9.51
CA LEU A 6 -6.80 2.09 -8.30
C LEU A 6 -7.09 1.19 -7.09
N ILE A 7 -6.05 0.59 -6.51
CA ILE A 7 -6.21 -0.39 -5.43
C ILE A 7 -5.41 0.00 -4.19
N ILE A 8 -4.22 0.60 -4.28
CA ILE A 8 -3.32 0.73 -3.11
C ILE A 8 -3.30 2.14 -2.52
N GLY A 9 -2.66 3.11 -3.16
CA GLY A 9 -2.43 4.45 -2.58
C GLY A 9 -3.60 5.41 -2.71
N ALA A 10 -4.26 5.45 -3.86
CA ALA A 10 -5.24 6.52 -4.12
C ALA A 10 -6.60 6.35 -3.40
N ALA A 11 -6.93 5.14 -2.95
CA ALA A 11 -8.15 4.87 -2.17
C ALA A 11 -8.04 5.27 -0.70
N GLN A 12 -6.83 5.61 -0.24
CA GLN A 12 -6.61 6.11 1.11
C GLN A 12 -7.18 7.53 1.25
N ARG A 13 -8.25 7.67 2.03
CA ARG A 13 -8.89 8.96 2.36
C ARG A 13 -8.35 9.60 3.64
N ALA A 14 -7.62 8.83 4.44
CA ALA A 14 -7.03 9.29 5.68
C ALA A 14 -5.74 8.53 6.00
N VAL A 15 -4.88 9.15 6.80
CA VAL A 15 -3.81 8.47 7.53
C VAL A 15 -4.22 8.33 8.98
N ASN A 16 -3.95 7.18 9.59
CA ASN A 16 -4.14 6.93 11.02
C ASN A 16 -2.75 6.82 11.65
N HIS A 17 -2.17 7.96 12.01
CA HIS A 17 -0.81 8.04 12.54
C HIS A 17 -0.76 7.63 14.01
N LEU A 18 0.30 6.96 14.46
CA LEU A 18 0.47 6.64 15.88
C LEU A 18 0.88 7.91 16.66
N THR A 19 0.42 8.03 17.90
CA THR A 19 0.97 9.01 18.84
C THR A 19 2.38 8.60 19.27
N LEU A 20 3.18 9.53 19.78
CA LEU A 20 4.56 9.28 20.22
C LEU A 20 4.66 8.17 21.28
N ASP A 21 3.67 8.07 22.16
CA ASP A 21 3.59 7.01 23.18
C ASP A 21 3.15 5.65 22.61
N GLY A 22 2.79 5.59 21.32
CA GLY A 22 2.27 4.41 20.64
C GLY A 22 0.90 3.94 21.14
N ALA A 23 0.23 4.70 22.00
CA ALA A 23 -0.97 4.26 22.69
C ALA A 23 -2.24 4.33 21.82
N ARG A 24 -2.32 5.30 20.91
CA ARG A 24 -3.49 5.51 20.05
C ARG A 24 -3.11 5.91 18.63
N ARG A 25 -4.10 5.82 17.73
CA ARG A 25 -3.99 6.39 16.39
C ARG A 25 -4.81 7.65 16.26
N VAL A 26 -4.19 8.70 15.73
CA VAL A 26 -4.87 9.93 15.34
C VAL A 26 -5.16 9.87 13.86
N ARG A 27 -6.45 9.93 13.52
CA ARG A 27 -6.90 10.00 12.13
C ARG A 27 -6.73 11.43 11.61
N ILE A 28 -6.09 11.57 10.46
CA ILE A 28 -6.03 12.79 9.68
C ILE A 28 -6.64 12.51 8.32
N ASP A 29 -7.78 13.15 8.04
CA ASP A 29 -8.38 13.10 6.71
C ASP A 29 -7.48 13.82 5.71
N LEU A 30 -7.28 13.17 4.57
CA LEU A 30 -6.45 13.67 3.50
C LEU A 30 -7.31 14.49 2.53
N PRO A 31 -6.75 15.56 1.92
CA PRO A 31 -7.49 16.36 0.95
C PRO A 31 -8.01 15.51 -0.22
N GLU A 32 -9.30 15.66 -0.54
CA GLU A 32 -9.90 15.07 -1.75
C GLU A 32 -9.46 15.82 -3.01
N MET A 33 -9.29 17.15 -2.88
CA MET A 33 -8.71 18.02 -3.89
C MET A 33 -7.25 18.24 -3.58
N LEU A 34 -6.38 17.94 -4.54
CA LEU A 34 -4.97 18.28 -4.49
C LEU A 34 -4.76 19.64 -5.14
N ASP A 35 -4.20 20.58 -4.41
CA ASP A 35 -3.59 21.77 -5.00
C ASP A 35 -2.08 21.54 -5.13
N LEU A 36 -1.62 21.39 -6.37
CA LEU A 36 -0.23 21.08 -6.64
C LEU A 36 0.70 22.27 -6.31
N ASP A 37 0.21 23.51 -6.40
CA ASP A 37 1.02 24.68 -6.07
C ASP A 37 1.24 24.77 -4.55
N ASP A 38 0.20 24.51 -3.74
CA ASP A 38 0.33 24.46 -2.28
C ASP A 38 1.24 23.32 -1.82
N LEU A 39 1.12 22.13 -2.44
CA LEU A 39 2.00 21.00 -2.13
C LEU A 39 3.46 21.31 -2.48
N LEU A 40 3.71 21.93 -3.65
CA LEU A 40 5.05 22.34 -4.06
C LEU A 40 5.63 23.42 -3.14
N ALA A 41 4.83 24.41 -2.74
CA ALA A 41 5.26 25.44 -1.78
C ALA A 41 5.63 24.82 -0.42
N THR A 42 4.83 23.85 0.05
CA THR A 42 5.11 23.11 1.28
C THR A 42 6.41 22.32 1.16
N LEU A 43 6.60 21.56 0.07
CA LEU A 43 7.84 20.83 -0.19
C LEU A 43 9.05 21.76 -0.29
N HIS A 44 8.90 22.91 -0.94
CA HIS A 44 9.96 23.89 -1.07
C HIS A 44 10.43 24.43 0.29
N SER A 45 9.51 24.58 1.25
CA SER A 45 9.84 25.05 2.59
C SER A 45 10.64 24.04 3.43
N PHE A 46 10.54 22.75 3.12
CA PHE A 46 11.17 21.67 3.89
C PHE A 46 12.36 21.00 3.18
N GLN A 47 12.42 21.06 1.85
CA GLN A 47 13.49 20.42 1.08
C GLN A 47 14.87 20.92 1.54
N GLY A 48 15.80 19.98 1.71
CA GLY A 48 17.16 20.27 2.18
C GLY A 48 17.34 20.28 3.70
N SER A 49 16.26 20.31 4.48
CA SER A 49 16.33 20.23 5.96
C SER A 49 16.28 18.80 6.46
N PHE A 50 15.37 18.00 5.90
CA PHE A 50 15.17 16.59 6.25
C PHE A 50 14.51 15.85 5.09
N ASP A 51 14.52 14.53 5.18
CA ASP A 51 13.66 13.61 4.42
C ASP A 51 12.68 12.91 5.37
N VAL A 52 11.71 12.18 4.83
CA VAL A 52 10.66 11.55 5.65
C VAL A 52 10.69 10.04 5.52
N ARG A 53 10.93 9.33 6.61
CA ARG A 53 10.83 7.87 6.64
C ARG A 53 9.40 7.44 6.79
N VAL A 54 9.00 6.45 5.98
CA VAL A 54 7.70 5.79 6.07
C VAL A 54 7.87 4.44 6.74
N ARG A 55 7.14 4.20 7.82
CA ARG A 55 7.14 2.94 8.56
C ARG A 55 5.74 2.33 8.65
N GLN A 56 5.72 1.02 8.79
CA GLN A 56 4.54 0.24 9.16
C GLN A 56 4.94 -0.81 10.22
N ALA A 57 4.00 -1.67 10.63
CA ALA A 57 4.25 -2.71 11.62
C ALA A 57 5.43 -3.66 11.25
N SER A 58 5.73 -3.82 9.96
CA SER A 58 6.86 -4.62 9.47
C SER A 58 8.22 -3.91 9.55
N GLY A 59 8.25 -2.63 9.94
CA GLY A 59 9.46 -1.81 10.02
C GLY A 59 9.49 -0.65 9.02
N SER A 60 10.71 -0.21 8.70
CA SER A 60 10.96 0.82 7.66
C SER A 60 10.60 0.30 6.29
N LEU A 61 9.90 1.13 5.50
CA LEU A 61 9.50 0.78 4.13
C LEU A 61 10.40 1.43 3.08
N TYR A 62 10.57 2.75 3.20
CA TYR A 62 11.33 3.62 2.32
C TYR A 62 11.47 5.00 2.97
N VAL A 63 12.36 5.82 2.43
CA VAL A 63 12.50 7.24 2.77
C VAL A 63 12.04 8.07 1.58
N LEU A 64 11.13 9.02 1.81
CA LEU A 64 10.72 9.99 0.81
C LEU A 64 11.79 11.08 0.70
N ASN A 65 12.46 11.14 -0.45
CA ASN A 65 13.41 12.19 -0.75
C ASN A 65 12.64 13.46 -1.16
N LEU A 66 12.58 14.46 -0.27
CA LEU A 66 11.73 15.62 -0.49
C LEU A 66 12.19 16.48 -1.67
N ALA A 67 13.50 16.51 -1.93
CA ALA A 67 14.08 17.26 -3.05
C ALA A 67 13.70 16.63 -4.39
N GLU A 68 13.84 15.30 -4.51
CA GLU A 68 13.45 14.57 -5.72
C GLU A 68 11.92 14.58 -5.92
N CYS A 69 11.15 14.46 -4.83
CA CYS A 69 9.69 14.64 -4.87
C CYS A 69 9.29 16.02 -5.41
N HIS A 70 9.95 17.08 -4.95
CA HIS A 70 9.71 18.44 -5.45
C HIS A 70 10.07 18.56 -6.94
N GLY A 71 11.22 18.04 -7.37
CA GLY A 71 11.65 18.03 -8.77
C GLY A 71 10.65 17.30 -9.68
N TYR A 72 10.26 16.09 -9.27
CA TYR A 72 9.27 15.26 -9.97
C TYR A 72 7.92 15.96 -10.13
N LEU A 73 7.37 16.49 -9.04
CA LEU A 73 6.08 17.19 -9.07
C LEU A 73 6.14 18.52 -9.83
N SER A 74 7.28 19.23 -9.79
CA SER A 74 7.50 20.45 -10.56
C SER A 74 7.47 20.18 -12.06
N ALA A 75 8.08 19.08 -12.50
CA ALA A 75 8.07 18.67 -13.91
C ALA A 75 6.65 18.30 -14.40
N ILE A 76 5.83 17.69 -13.54
CA ILE A 76 4.41 17.47 -13.84
C ILE A 76 3.67 18.80 -13.91
N ARG A 77 3.86 19.68 -12.93
CA ARG A 77 3.17 20.97 -12.82
C ARG A 77 3.35 21.86 -14.04
N GLN A 78 4.54 21.87 -14.65
CA GLN A 78 4.84 22.63 -15.86
C GLN A 78 3.97 22.24 -17.06
N LYS A 79 3.47 21.00 -17.09
CA LYS A 79 2.63 20.47 -18.18
C LYS A 79 1.14 20.69 -17.93
N LEU A 80 0.76 21.21 -16.77
CA LEU A 80 -0.63 21.38 -16.35
C LEU A 80 -1.11 22.82 -16.50
N ALA A 81 -2.28 22.99 -17.14
CA ALA A 81 -2.96 24.28 -17.23
C ALA A 81 -3.57 24.74 -15.89
N VAL A 82 -3.98 23.80 -15.03
CA VAL A 82 -4.61 24.07 -13.73
C VAL A 82 -3.94 23.21 -12.67
N SER A 83 -3.57 23.83 -11.54
CA SER A 83 -2.89 23.20 -10.40
C SER A 83 -3.82 22.37 -9.52
N ARG A 84 -5.04 22.87 -9.29
CA ARG A 84 -6.02 22.22 -8.42
C ARG A 84 -6.82 21.16 -9.18
N ARG A 85 -6.77 19.92 -8.71
CA ARG A 85 -7.51 18.79 -9.30
C ARG A 85 -8.00 17.82 -8.24
N ASN A 86 -8.96 16.98 -8.62
CA ASN A 86 -9.28 15.82 -7.80
C ASN A 86 -8.02 14.93 -7.70
N HIS A 87 -7.65 14.52 -6.50
CA HIS A 87 -6.42 13.76 -6.28
C HIS A 87 -6.38 12.45 -7.07
N ARG A 88 -7.54 11.79 -7.23
CA ARG A 88 -7.66 10.55 -8.01
C ARG A 88 -7.38 10.80 -9.48
N GLU A 89 -8.00 11.84 -10.05
CA GLU A 89 -7.83 12.21 -11.46
C GLU A 89 -6.39 12.67 -11.74
N PHE A 90 -5.80 13.47 -10.84
CA PHE A 90 -4.41 13.88 -10.95
C PHE A 90 -3.47 12.67 -11.03
N ILE A 91 -3.66 11.71 -10.12
CA ILE A 91 -2.87 10.50 -10.10
C ILE A 91 -3.06 9.68 -11.39
N ASP A 92 -4.29 9.39 -11.79
CA ASP A 92 -4.55 8.52 -12.94
C ASP A 92 -4.19 9.17 -14.29
N CYS A 93 -4.35 10.49 -14.43
CA CYS A 93 -4.17 11.18 -15.72
C CYS A 93 -2.78 11.77 -15.91
N GLU A 94 -2.13 12.24 -14.84
CA GLU A 94 -0.91 13.04 -14.92
C GLU A 94 0.29 12.28 -14.34
N VAL A 95 0.16 11.80 -13.09
CA VAL A 95 1.24 11.04 -12.45
C VAL A 95 1.58 9.81 -13.29
N LEU A 96 0.60 9.03 -13.74
CA LEU A 96 0.89 7.79 -14.48
C LEU A 96 1.75 7.99 -15.74
N LYS A 97 1.72 9.17 -16.38
CA LYS A 97 2.51 9.48 -17.57
C LYS A 97 3.93 9.96 -17.26
N ALA A 98 4.20 10.39 -16.03
CA ALA A 98 5.51 10.95 -15.66
C ALA A 98 6.49 9.87 -15.21
N GLU A 99 7.67 9.81 -15.80
CA GLU A 99 8.73 8.83 -15.49
C GLU A 99 9.62 9.31 -14.33
N GLN A 100 10.56 8.48 -13.88
CA GLN A 100 11.56 8.83 -12.85
C GLN A 100 10.93 9.13 -11.47
N TRP A 101 9.96 8.31 -11.06
CA TRP A 101 9.36 8.43 -9.73
C TRP A 101 10.17 7.70 -8.67
N GLU A 102 11.02 6.76 -9.09
CA GLU A 102 11.90 5.95 -8.25
C GLU A 102 12.92 6.81 -7.50
N ASP A 103 13.36 7.93 -8.06
CA ASP A 103 14.28 8.87 -7.39
C ASP A 103 13.61 9.55 -6.18
N CYS A 104 12.27 9.55 -6.12
CA CYS A 104 11.53 10.07 -4.96
C CYS A 104 11.65 9.19 -3.71
N VAL A 105 12.21 7.98 -3.82
CA VAL A 105 12.29 6.99 -2.74
C VAL A 105 13.69 6.44 -2.54
N ASP A 106 14.24 6.69 -1.36
CA ASP A 106 15.51 6.16 -0.88
C ASP A 106 15.31 4.93 0.02
N GLU A 107 16.40 4.23 0.33
CA GLU A 107 16.46 3.04 1.20
C GLU A 107 15.51 1.90 0.76
N SER A 108 15.11 1.92 -0.51
CA SER A 108 14.32 0.90 -1.16
C SER A 108 14.74 0.81 -2.62
N ASN A 109 14.64 -0.38 -3.22
CA ASN A 109 14.87 -0.56 -4.66
C ASN A 109 13.61 -1.14 -5.32
N PRO A 110 12.60 -0.28 -5.56
CA PRO A 110 11.30 -0.75 -6.01
C PRO A 110 11.35 -1.35 -7.42
N LEU A 111 12.23 -0.87 -8.29
CA LEU A 111 12.32 -1.37 -9.67
C LEU A 111 12.88 -2.80 -9.75
N GLU A 112 13.81 -3.15 -8.88
CA GLU A 112 14.35 -4.52 -8.80
C GLU A 112 13.39 -5.51 -8.10
N ASN A 113 12.48 -5.01 -7.26
CA ASN A 113 11.66 -5.81 -6.37
C ASN A 113 10.17 -5.42 -6.41
N LEU A 114 9.65 -5.06 -7.59
CA LEU A 114 8.30 -4.49 -7.77
C LEU A 114 7.20 -5.26 -7.03
N MET A 115 7.16 -6.58 -7.16
CA MET A 115 6.12 -7.42 -6.56
C MET A 115 6.27 -7.53 -5.03
N ALA A 116 7.50 -7.64 -4.53
CA ALA A 116 7.77 -7.64 -3.10
C ALA A 116 7.39 -6.29 -2.48
N CYS A 117 7.83 -5.18 -3.08
CA CYS A 117 7.44 -3.84 -2.66
C CYS A 117 5.92 -3.65 -2.73
N LEU A 118 5.24 -4.17 -3.76
CA LEU A 118 3.78 -4.10 -3.88
C LEU A 118 3.08 -4.74 -2.68
N SER A 119 3.56 -5.91 -2.23
CA SER A 119 3.01 -6.60 -1.06
C SER A 119 3.30 -5.85 0.24
N ILE A 120 4.51 -5.32 0.40
CA ILE A 120 4.94 -4.65 1.63
C ILE A 120 4.31 -3.26 1.75
N TRP A 121 4.46 -2.39 0.75
CA TRP A 121 3.93 -1.03 0.77
C TRP A 121 2.40 -1.01 0.67
N GLY A 122 1.85 -2.06 0.06
CA GLY A 122 0.42 -2.30 0.03
C GLY A 122 -0.19 -2.69 1.37
N ASN A 123 0.62 -3.04 2.38
CA ASN A 123 0.15 -3.58 3.64
C ASN A 123 -0.48 -2.52 4.56
N MET A 124 -1.70 -2.08 4.25
CA MET A 124 -2.46 -1.06 4.99
C MET A 124 -1.75 0.31 5.04
N PRO A 125 -1.54 0.99 3.89
CA PRO A 125 -0.88 2.30 3.83
C PRO A 125 -1.59 3.39 4.68
N SER A 126 -2.89 3.24 4.94
CA SER A 126 -3.65 4.10 5.86
C SER A 126 -3.20 4.02 7.32
N ARG A 127 -2.35 3.07 7.68
CA ARG A 127 -1.80 2.85 9.02
C ARG A 127 -0.29 3.09 9.09
N ALA A 128 0.28 3.74 8.07
CA ALA A 128 1.68 4.16 8.08
C ALA A 128 1.96 5.21 9.18
N SER A 129 3.21 5.27 9.60
CA SER A 129 3.76 6.30 10.49
C SER A 129 4.97 6.94 9.83
N TYR A 130 5.23 8.19 10.20
CA TYR A 130 6.22 9.05 9.57
C TYR A 130 7.18 9.59 10.64
N SER A 131 8.45 9.69 10.28
CA SER A 131 9.46 10.34 11.11
C SER A 131 10.43 11.15 10.25
N TYR A 132 11.08 12.11 10.88
CA TYR A 132 12.13 12.88 10.25
C TYR A 132 13.39 12.04 10.05
N VAL A 133 14.07 12.30 8.94
CA VAL A 133 15.43 11.81 8.64
C VAL A 133 16.28 13.04 8.38
N ARG A 134 17.06 13.48 9.38
CA ARG A 134 17.90 14.68 9.22
C ARG A 134 19.07 14.40 8.27
N ARG A 135 19.35 15.33 7.36
CA ARG A 135 20.51 15.25 6.46
C ARG A 135 21.78 15.64 7.24
N GLY A 136 22.70 14.69 7.48
CA GLY A 136 23.95 14.92 8.22
C GLY A 136 24.71 13.64 8.64
N GLN A 137 25.91 13.79 9.22
CA GLN A 137 26.82 12.65 9.55
C GLN A 137 26.34 11.73 10.68
N SER A 138 25.32 12.13 11.44
CA SER A 138 24.58 11.26 12.35
C SER A 138 23.11 11.33 11.98
N SER A 139 22.61 10.35 11.22
CA SER A 139 21.19 10.20 10.90
C SER A 139 20.41 9.95 12.19
N THR A 140 20.09 11.03 12.89
CA THR A 140 19.20 11.01 14.05
C THR A 140 17.78 11.04 13.51
N GLU A 141 17.07 9.94 13.75
CA GLU A 141 15.67 9.80 13.42
C GLU A 141 14.87 10.40 14.57
N GLU A 142 13.86 11.20 14.23
CA GLU A 142 12.99 11.87 15.20
C GLU A 142 11.55 11.60 14.80
N ASP A 143 10.80 10.91 15.67
CA ASP A 143 9.39 10.60 15.43
C ASP A 143 8.53 11.87 15.44
N MET A 144 7.55 11.94 14.55
CA MET A 144 6.64 13.08 14.43
C MET A 144 5.51 13.00 15.47
N ASP A 145 5.24 14.11 16.15
CA ASP A 145 4.07 14.27 17.00
C ASP A 145 2.86 14.73 16.18
N VAL A 146 1.94 13.81 15.92
CA VAL A 146 0.70 14.10 15.20
C VAL A 146 -0.20 15.15 15.88
N GLU A 147 0.00 15.41 17.17
CA GLU A 147 -0.74 16.41 17.92
C GLU A 147 -0.15 17.83 17.76
N ASP A 148 1.13 17.94 17.39
CA ASP A 148 1.74 19.20 16.99
C ASP A 148 1.28 19.60 15.58
N SER A 149 0.94 20.88 15.40
CA SER A 149 0.39 21.37 14.13
C SER A 149 1.40 21.36 12.98
N THR A 150 2.69 21.55 13.27
CA THR A 150 3.76 21.56 12.28
C THR A 150 4.03 20.15 11.79
N ASP A 151 4.25 19.22 12.72
CA ASP A 151 4.43 17.80 12.43
C ASP A 151 3.22 17.21 11.71
N ARG A 152 2.01 17.59 12.13
CA ARG A 152 0.78 17.21 11.44
C ARG A 152 0.75 17.67 9.98
N ALA A 153 1.21 18.88 9.67
CA ALA A 153 1.30 19.36 8.28
C ALA A 153 2.30 18.53 7.46
N VAL A 154 3.45 18.17 8.06
CA VAL A 154 4.45 17.30 7.42
C VAL A 154 3.90 15.89 7.20
N VAL A 155 3.16 15.32 8.17
CA VAL A 155 2.47 14.03 8.04
C VAL A 155 1.48 14.04 6.86
N ILE A 156 0.70 15.12 6.71
CA ILE A 156 -0.24 15.25 5.57
C ILE A 156 0.52 15.27 4.25
N MET A 157 1.56 16.09 4.14
CA MET A 157 2.41 16.17 2.94
C MET A 157 3.01 14.80 2.60
N ALA A 158 3.65 14.14 3.58
CA ALA A 158 4.25 12.83 3.40
C ALA A 158 3.23 11.77 2.99
N ALA A 159 2.03 11.79 3.57
CA ALA A 159 0.94 10.91 3.18
C ALA A 159 0.48 11.15 1.74
N GLN A 160 0.38 12.40 1.28
CA GLN A 160 0.07 12.70 -0.13
C GLN A 160 1.16 12.15 -1.07
N LEU A 161 2.45 12.36 -0.74
CA LEU A 161 3.57 11.82 -1.50
C LEU A 161 3.55 10.29 -1.54
N SER A 162 3.37 9.62 -0.40
CA SER A 162 3.21 8.17 -0.32
C SER A 162 2.09 7.67 -1.22
N ARG A 163 0.95 8.38 -1.33
CA ARG A 163 -0.15 7.98 -2.24
C ARG A 163 0.28 8.03 -3.70
N ILE A 164 1.03 9.05 -4.10
CA ILE A 164 1.55 9.23 -5.45
C ILE A 164 2.53 8.10 -5.78
N VAL A 165 3.54 7.92 -4.94
CA VAL A 165 4.60 6.91 -5.13
C VAL A 165 4.04 5.49 -5.06
N CYS A 166 3.18 5.16 -4.09
CA CYS A 166 2.55 3.84 -4.00
C CYS A 166 1.70 3.52 -5.23
N ARG A 167 1.04 4.52 -5.84
CA ARG A 167 0.29 4.27 -7.08
C ARG A 167 1.22 4.05 -8.28
N LYS A 168 2.36 4.74 -8.32
CA LYS A 168 3.39 4.46 -9.33
C LYS A 168 3.92 3.05 -9.23
N LEU A 169 4.30 2.63 -8.03
CA LEU A 169 4.68 1.25 -7.75
C LEU A 169 3.59 0.27 -8.19
N GLU A 170 2.33 0.55 -7.84
CA GLU A 170 1.19 -0.30 -8.18
C GLU A 170 1.07 -0.52 -9.70
N VAL A 171 1.11 0.56 -10.49
CA VAL A 171 1.00 0.46 -11.95
C VAL A 171 2.22 -0.24 -12.56
N SER A 172 3.43 0.07 -12.10
CA SER A 172 4.66 -0.59 -12.55
C SER A 172 4.63 -2.08 -12.25
N ALA A 173 4.25 -2.47 -11.03
CA ALA A 173 4.20 -3.86 -10.60
C ALA A 173 3.14 -4.67 -11.35
N TYR A 174 1.96 -4.12 -11.60
CA TYR A 174 0.96 -4.81 -12.41
C TYR A 174 1.29 -4.86 -13.89
N SER A 175 1.99 -3.85 -14.43
CA SER A 175 2.50 -3.90 -15.81
C SER A 175 3.55 -5.00 -15.94
N TYR A 176 4.46 -5.11 -14.96
CA TYR A 176 5.41 -6.21 -14.85
C TYR A 176 4.71 -7.56 -14.74
N LEU A 177 3.70 -7.69 -13.86
CA LEU A 177 2.90 -8.90 -13.71
C LEU A 177 2.24 -9.31 -15.04
N GLN A 178 1.62 -8.36 -15.75
CA GLN A 178 1.00 -8.63 -17.05
C GLN A 178 2.03 -9.11 -18.08
N LYS A 179 3.22 -8.49 -18.12
CA LYS A 179 4.32 -8.92 -19.00
C LYS A 179 4.74 -10.36 -18.67
N VAL A 180 5.03 -10.65 -17.40
CA VAL A 180 5.43 -11.99 -16.95
C VAL A 180 4.37 -13.04 -17.29
N LEU A 181 3.08 -12.75 -17.07
CA LEU A 181 2.00 -13.68 -17.39
C LEU A 181 1.85 -13.94 -18.90
N ASN A 182 2.22 -12.98 -19.76
CA ASN A 182 2.20 -13.18 -21.21
C ASN A 182 3.43 -13.95 -21.70
N GLU A 183 4.57 -13.77 -21.03
CA GLU A 183 5.87 -14.33 -21.42
C GLU A 183 6.25 -15.56 -20.58
N TRP A 184 5.35 -16.10 -19.75
CA TRP A 184 5.69 -17.10 -18.73
C TRP A 184 6.42 -18.34 -19.25
N SER A 185 6.21 -18.73 -20.50
CA SER A 185 6.84 -19.89 -21.13
C SER A 185 8.35 -19.72 -21.35
N THR A 186 8.87 -18.49 -21.27
CA THR A 186 10.32 -18.20 -21.40
C THR A 186 11.06 -18.23 -20.06
N LEU A 187 10.32 -18.28 -18.95
CA LEU A 187 10.90 -18.28 -17.61
C LEU A 187 11.48 -19.64 -17.24
N SER A 188 12.63 -19.61 -16.58
CA SER A 188 13.20 -20.78 -15.91
C SER A 188 12.33 -21.21 -14.70
N ALA A 189 12.50 -22.46 -14.25
CA ALA A 189 11.74 -22.98 -13.12
C ALA A 189 11.93 -22.16 -11.83
N SER A 190 13.14 -21.63 -11.58
CA SER A 190 13.43 -20.77 -10.43
C SER A 190 12.75 -19.41 -10.53
N GLU A 191 12.67 -18.83 -11.72
CA GLU A 191 11.94 -17.57 -11.96
C GLU A 191 10.44 -17.75 -11.77
N VAL A 192 9.87 -18.85 -12.26
CA VAL A 192 8.46 -19.20 -12.00
C VAL A 192 8.21 -19.41 -10.51
N GLN A 193 9.12 -20.10 -9.79
CA GLN A 193 9.02 -20.30 -8.34
C GLN A 193 9.01 -18.96 -7.58
N LYS A 194 9.96 -18.08 -7.90
CA LYS A 194 10.03 -16.73 -7.32
C LYS A 194 8.74 -15.94 -7.60
N PHE A 195 8.30 -15.91 -8.86
CA PHE A 195 7.09 -15.19 -9.27
C PHE A 195 5.84 -15.70 -8.56
N VAL A 196 5.63 -17.02 -8.49
CA VAL A 196 4.47 -17.61 -7.78
C VAL A 196 4.49 -17.22 -6.31
N ARG A 197 5.65 -17.27 -5.65
CA ARG A 197 5.78 -16.86 -4.24
C ARG A 197 5.40 -15.40 -4.05
N GLU A 198 5.95 -14.50 -4.86
CA GLU A 198 5.66 -13.07 -4.79
C GLU A 198 4.20 -12.74 -5.11
N LEU A 199 3.61 -13.38 -6.12
CA LEU A 199 2.19 -13.26 -6.43
C LEU A 199 1.31 -13.73 -5.27
N GLY A 200 1.71 -14.80 -4.58
CA GLY A 200 1.07 -15.27 -3.36
C GLY A 200 1.04 -14.18 -2.27
N LEU A 201 2.17 -13.51 -2.02
CA LEU A 201 2.25 -12.43 -1.03
C LEU A 201 1.38 -11.21 -1.41
N VAL A 202 1.35 -10.85 -2.69
CA VAL A 202 0.44 -9.81 -3.21
C VAL A 202 -1.02 -10.19 -2.98
N LEU A 203 -1.38 -11.45 -3.23
CA LEU A 203 -2.74 -11.96 -2.97
C LEU A 203 -3.13 -11.89 -1.49
N LEU A 204 -2.24 -12.28 -0.58
CA LEU A 204 -2.47 -12.16 0.86
C LEU A 204 -2.72 -10.71 1.27
N THR A 205 -1.88 -9.79 0.78
CA THR A 205 -2.02 -8.35 1.01
C THR A 205 -3.38 -7.84 0.53
N LEU A 206 -3.79 -8.21 -0.68
CA LEU A 206 -5.10 -7.83 -1.23
C LEU A 206 -6.26 -8.41 -0.40
N ARG A 207 -6.17 -9.69 -0.03
CA ARG A 207 -7.18 -10.40 0.77
C ARG A 207 -7.33 -9.75 2.15
N TRP A 208 -6.23 -9.43 2.82
CA TRP A 208 -6.27 -8.77 4.11
C TRP A 208 -6.99 -7.43 4.02
N ARG A 209 -6.62 -6.60 3.03
CA ARG A 209 -7.20 -5.27 2.85
C ARG A 209 -8.69 -5.31 2.54
N ILE A 210 -9.13 -6.20 1.67
CA ILE A 210 -10.57 -6.31 1.37
C ILE A 210 -11.34 -6.92 2.55
N SER A 211 -10.76 -7.88 3.29
CA SER A 211 -11.37 -8.44 4.49
C SER A 211 -11.53 -7.36 5.57
N TRP A 212 -10.46 -6.61 5.82
CA TRP A 212 -10.47 -5.43 6.68
C TRP A 212 -11.52 -4.45 6.22
N TRP A 213 -11.51 -4.01 4.96
CA TRP A 213 -12.43 -2.99 4.48
C TRP A 213 -13.90 -3.43 4.50
N THR A 214 -14.16 -4.71 4.26
CA THR A 214 -15.51 -5.27 4.29
C THR A 214 -16.08 -5.23 5.70
N LEU A 215 -15.34 -5.80 6.66
CA LEU A 215 -15.74 -5.92 8.05
C LEU A 215 -15.65 -4.59 8.79
N LEU A 216 -14.58 -3.84 8.51
CA LEU A 216 -14.11 -2.74 9.33
C LEU A 216 -14.21 -1.35 8.68
N GLY A 217 -14.37 -1.32 7.36
CA GLY A 217 -14.40 -0.06 6.61
C GLY A 217 -13.06 0.69 6.65
N ASP A 218 -13.15 2.01 6.53
CA ASP A 218 -12.00 2.92 6.45
C ASP A 218 -11.57 3.48 7.81
N GLY A 219 -12.27 3.10 8.88
CA GLY A 219 -12.09 3.66 10.23
C GLY A 219 -12.50 5.13 10.37
N GLY A 220 -13.29 5.66 9.43
CA GLY A 220 -13.80 7.03 9.49
C GLY A 220 -15.13 7.13 10.24
N ASN A 221 -15.40 8.29 10.82
CA ASN A 221 -16.68 8.60 11.49
C ASN A 221 -17.83 8.73 10.48
N THR A 222 -17.52 9.02 9.21
CA THR A 222 -18.47 9.12 8.11
C THR A 222 -18.11 8.09 7.04
N PRO A 223 -18.77 6.91 7.05
CA PRO A 223 -18.47 5.84 6.11
C PRO A 223 -18.77 6.28 4.68
N ASP A 224 -17.79 6.19 3.77
CA ASP A 224 -18.03 6.38 2.33
C ASP A 224 -18.69 5.13 1.76
N THR A 225 -20.01 5.03 1.92
CA THR A 225 -20.78 3.85 1.48
C THR A 225 -20.66 3.61 -0.03
N LYS A 226 -20.73 4.67 -0.85
CA LYS A 226 -20.66 4.57 -2.32
C LYS A 226 -19.26 4.22 -2.82
N GLY A 227 -18.21 4.86 -2.29
CA GLY A 227 -16.84 4.52 -2.63
C GLY A 227 -16.39 3.19 -2.03
N LYS A 228 -16.95 2.78 -0.88
CA LYS A 228 -16.69 1.49 -0.23
C LYS A 228 -17.05 0.32 -1.15
N GLU A 229 -18.27 0.31 -1.69
CA GLU A 229 -18.74 -0.75 -2.59
C GLU A 229 -17.91 -0.82 -3.87
N ALA A 230 -17.67 0.34 -4.50
CA ALA A 230 -16.91 0.41 -5.74
C ALA A 230 -15.44 -0.01 -5.53
N PHE A 231 -14.82 0.34 -4.39
CA PHE A 231 -13.48 -0.10 -4.04
C PHE A 231 -13.46 -1.61 -3.77
N ALA A 232 -14.32 -2.11 -2.88
CA ALA A 232 -14.38 -3.52 -2.52
C ALA A 232 -14.60 -4.39 -3.76
N TYR A 233 -15.52 -4.01 -4.65
CA TYR A 233 -15.76 -4.72 -5.91
C TYR A 233 -14.52 -4.78 -6.81
N ARG A 234 -13.80 -3.65 -6.97
CA ARG A 234 -12.58 -3.60 -7.81
C ARG A 234 -11.46 -4.45 -7.24
N VAL A 235 -11.20 -4.35 -5.93
CA VAL A 235 -10.18 -5.16 -5.25
C VAL A 235 -10.53 -6.63 -5.29
N HIS A 236 -11.80 -6.99 -5.05
CA HIS A 236 -12.29 -8.36 -5.14
C HIS A 236 -12.09 -8.95 -6.53
N SER A 237 -12.45 -8.17 -7.56
CA SER A 237 -12.32 -8.57 -8.96
C SER A 237 -10.87 -8.80 -9.34
N LEU A 238 -9.96 -7.90 -8.96
CA LEU A 238 -8.53 -8.11 -9.19
C LEU A 238 -8.02 -9.34 -8.42
N CYS A 239 -8.34 -9.45 -7.13
CA CYS A 239 -7.91 -10.57 -6.30
C CYS A 239 -8.33 -11.91 -6.92
N ARG A 240 -9.56 -11.99 -7.47
CA ARG A 240 -10.05 -13.17 -8.20
C ARG A 240 -9.24 -13.46 -9.47
N VAL A 241 -8.92 -12.44 -10.27
CA VAL A 241 -8.11 -12.61 -11.49
C VAL A 241 -6.71 -13.10 -11.12
N LEU A 242 -6.08 -12.49 -10.13
CA LEU A 242 -4.75 -12.89 -9.66
C LEU A 242 -4.74 -14.28 -9.01
N TYR A 243 -5.81 -14.65 -8.30
CA TYR A 243 -5.99 -15.98 -7.73
C TYR A 243 -5.96 -17.05 -8.82
N PHE A 244 -6.69 -16.83 -9.92
CA PHE A 244 -6.66 -17.72 -11.07
C PHE A 244 -5.25 -17.87 -11.66
N TYR A 245 -4.54 -16.75 -11.88
CA TYR A 245 -3.18 -16.79 -12.40
C TYR A 245 -2.19 -17.45 -11.44
N TYR A 246 -2.34 -17.24 -10.14
CA TYR A 246 -1.53 -17.93 -9.13
C TYR A 246 -1.72 -19.45 -9.24
N CYS A 247 -2.96 -19.94 -9.25
CA CYS A 247 -3.24 -21.37 -9.37
C CYS A 247 -2.70 -21.95 -10.68
N MET A 248 -2.89 -21.24 -11.81
CA MET A 248 -2.36 -21.63 -13.11
C MET A 248 -0.83 -21.76 -13.09
N MET A 249 -0.13 -20.76 -12.58
CA MET A 249 1.33 -20.73 -12.54
C MET A 249 1.89 -21.76 -11.55
N ARG A 250 1.22 -21.95 -10.40
CA ARG A 250 1.60 -22.97 -9.42
C ARG A 250 1.56 -24.38 -10.01
N ARG A 251 0.61 -24.70 -10.91
CA ARG A 251 0.58 -25.99 -11.63
C ARG A 251 1.78 -26.23 -12.55
N LYS A 252 2.49 -25.18 -12.95
CA LYS A 252 3.67 -25.26 -13.81
C LYS A 252 4.95 -25.53 -13.01
N LEU A 253 4.90 -25.43 -11.70
CA LEU A 253 6.05 -25.71 -10.85
C LEU A 253 6.40 -27.21 -10.89
N PRO A 254 7.69 -27.58 -10.91
CA PRO A 254 8.11 -28.97 -10.84
C PRO A 254 7.60 -29.64 -9.57
N THR A 255 7.31 -30.95 -9.62
CA THR A 255 6.80 -31.73 -8.47
C THR A 255 7.75 -31.75 -7.26
N TRP A 256 9.03 -31.48 -7.47
CA TRP A 256 10.07 -31.40 -6.42
C TRP A 256 10.24 -30.01 -5.81
N SER A 257 9.69 -28.95 -6.43
CA SER A 257 9.65 -27.63 -5.82
C SER A 257 8.85 -27.75 -4.52
N SER A 258 9.45 -27.36 -3.40
CA SER A 258 8.98 -27.82 -2.10
C SER A 258 7.52 -27.40 -1.87
N LYS A 259 6.63 -28.36 -1.61
CA LYS A 259 5.23 -28.06 -1.29
C LYS A 259 5.10 -27.15 -0.05
N LYS A 260 6.11 -27.14 0.82
CA LYS A 260 6.11 -26.37 2.08
C LYS A 260 6.15 -24.87 1.89
N GLU A 261 6.94 -24.37 0.96
CA GLU A 261 7.06 -22.92 0.69
C GLU A 261 5.79 -22.32 0.08
N PHE A 262 4.89 -23.16 -0.45
CA PHE A 262 3.65 -22.76 -1.09
C PHE A 262 2.40 -23.10 -0.27
N TYR A 263 2.54 -23.53 0.99
CA TYR A 263 1.38 -23.69 1.87
C TYR A 263 0.85 -22.34 2.36
N GLY A 264 1.74 -21.39 2.64
CA GLY A 264 1.36 -20.12 3.23
C GLY A 264 2.54 -19.42 3.90
N THR A 265 2.24 -18.33 4.61
CA THR A 265 3.22 -17.58 5.40
C THR A 265 2.60 -17.04 6.67
N TRP A 266 3.45 -16.75 7.65
CA TRP A 266 3.05 -15.90 8.78
C TRP A 266 3.09 -14.44 8.34
N SER A 267 2.02 -13.72 8.66
CA SER A 267 1.87 -12.30 8.34
C SER A 267 1.59 -11.51 9.61
N THR A 268 2.22 -10.35 9.70
CA THR A 268 1.96 -9.36 10.75
C THR A 268 1.35 -8.12 10.12
N TYR A 269 0.22 -7.70 10.65
CA TYR A 269 -0.54 -6.57 10.14
C TYR A 269 -0.60 -5.44 11.16
N PRO A 270 -0.65 -4.18 10.74
CA PRO A 270 -0.87 -3.06 11.65
C PRO A 270 -2.13 -3.26 12.51
N ASP A 271 -2.02 -2.96 13.80
CA ASP A 271 -3.10 -3.00 14.78
C ASP A 271 -3.73 -4.38 15.00
N THR A 272 -2.90 -5.41 14.84
CA THR A 272 -3.18 -6.78 15.28
C THR A 272 -2.48 -7.06 16.61
N ALA A 273 -3.04 -7.98 17.39
CA ALA A 273 -2.44 -8.47 18.62
C ALA A 273 -1.45 -9.62 18.36
N LEU A 274 -1.71 -10.43 17.33
CA LEU A 274 -0.96 -11.64 17.02
C LEU A 274 -0.70 -11.74 15.52
N PRO A 275 0.46 -12.29 15.11
CA PRO A 275 0.66 -12.70 13.73
C PRO A 275 -0.31 -13.83 13.37
N VAL A 276 -0.69 -13.92 12.10
CA VAL A 276 -1.59 -14.96 11.60
C VAL A 276 -0.92 -15.77 10.51
N PHE A 277 -1.14 -17.09 10.53
CA PHE A 277 -0.75 -17.94 9.44
C PHE A 277 -1.79 -17.85 8.33
N GLU A 278 -1.32 -17.55 7.13
CA GLU A 278 -2.13 -17.32 5.96
C GLU A 278 -1.78 -18.31 4.86
N GLU A 279 -2.76 -19.15 4.52
CA GLU A 279 -2.60 -20.10 3.44
C GLU A 279 -2.65 -19.41 2.07
N PHE A 280 -1.75 -19.82 1.18
CA PHE A 280 -1.84 -19.45 -0.23
C PHE A 280 -3.00 -20.18 -0.92
N PRO A 281 -3.49 -19.68 -2.08
CA PRO A 281 -4.53 -20.35 -2.85
C PRO A 281 -4.22 -21.83 -3.14
N GLU A 282 -5.21 -22.70 -2.92
CA GLU A 282 -5.08 -24.12 -3.21
C GLU A 282 -6.07 -24.64 -4.25
N GLU A 283 -7.35 -24.30 -4.11
CA GLU A 283 -8.42 -24.85 -4.94
C GLU A 283 -8.69 -23.93 -6.16
N GLU A 284 -8.43 -24.41 -7.38
CA GLU A 284 -8.66 -23.67 -8.64
C GLU A 284 -10.15 -23.72 -9.05
N SER A 285 -11.00 -23.14 -8.22
CA SER A 285 -12.44 -23.06 -8.48
C SER A 285 -13.00 -21.74 -7.91
N LEU A 286 -14.22 -21.37 -8.33
CA LEU A 286 -14.91 -20.23 -7.76
C LEU A 286 -15.24 -20.46 -6.26
N SER A 287 -15.67 -21.67 -5.90
CA SER A 287 -15.95 -22.03 -4.50
C SER A 287 -14.71 -21.98 -3.62
N GLY A 288 -13.57 -22.39 -4.17
CA GLY A 288 -12.27 -22.33 -3.53
C GLY A 288 -11.83 -20.91 -3.23
N PHE A 289 -11.95 -20.02 -4.23
CA PHE A 289 -11.71 -18.59 -4.04
C PHE A 289 -12.62 -17.98 -2.96
N GLU A 290 -13.93 -18.25 -3.00
CA GLU A 290 -14.88 -17.75 -2.00
C GLU A 290 -14.60 -18.28 -0.59
N ALA A 291 -14.24 -19.56 -0.47
CA ALA A 291 -13.82 -20.16 0.80
C ALA A 291 -12.54 -19.49 1.34
N TRP A 292 -11.54 -19.29 0.48
CA TRP A 292 -10.27 -18.64 0.82
C TRP A 292 -10.47 -17.18 1.25
N MET A 293 -11.38 -16.45 0.61
CA MET A 293 -11.78 -15.09 0.99
C MET A 293 -12.51 -15.04 2.34
N ARG A 294 -13.47 -15.94 2.58
CA ARG A 294 -14.17 -16.07 3.88
C ARG A 294 -13.20 -16.41 5.01
N ASN A 295 -12.19 -17.25 4.74
CA ASN A 295 -11.15 -17.52 5.72
C ASN A 295 -10.35 -16.26 6.06
N GLY A 296 -10.00 -15.43 5.05
CA GLY A 296 -9.35 -14.13 5.25
C GLY A 296 -10.12 -13.22 6.22
N GLN A 297 -11.45 -13.18 6.11
CA GLN A 297 -12.31 -12.44 7.04
C GLN A 297 -12.25 -13.00 8.47
N ARG A 298 -12.21 -14.33 8.64
CA ARG A 298 -12.06 -14.96 9.95
C ARG A 298 -10.72 -14.62 10.59
N LEU A 299 -9.64 -14.56 9.80
CA LEU A 299 -8.30 -14.25 10.27
C LEU A 299 -8.18 -12.84 10.87
N ILE A 300 -9.00 -11.88 10.45
CA ILE A 300 -9.08 -10.55 11.09
C ILE A 300 -9.40 -10.68 12.58
N PHE A 301 -10.33 -11.57 12.95
CA PHE A 301 -10.70 -11.82 14.34
C PHE A 301 -9.62 -12.63 15.07
N THR A 302 -9.06 -13.66 14.42
CA THR A 302 -7.96 -14.46 14.98
C THR A 302 -6.74 -13.59 15.31
N ALA A 303 -6.49 -12.55 14.52
CA ALA A 303 -5.41 -11.60 14.76
C ALA A 303 -5.69 -10.63 15.94
N GLY A 304 -6.86 -10.70 16.58
CA GLY A 304 -7.20 -9.89 17.75
C GLY A 304 -7.49 -8.41 17.45
N VAL A 305 -7.94 -8.10 16.23
CA VAL A 305 -8.17 -6.73 15.78
C VAL A 305 -9.22 -6.00 16.63
N GLU A 306 -10.33 -6.66 17.02
CA GLU A 306 -11.39 -6.02 17.82
C GLU A 306 -10.86 -5.44 19.15
N GLY A 307 -10.06 -6.23 19.89
CA GLY A 307 -9.48 -5.79 21.16
C GLY A 307 -8.44 -4.69 20.99
N LYS A 308 -7.64 -4.74 19.92
CA LYS A 308 -6.63 -3.71 19.65
C LYS A 308 -7.26 -2.39 19.20
N LEU A 309 -8.25 -2.40 18.31
CA LEU A 309 -8.93 -1.19 17.85
C LEU A 309 -9.63 -0.45 19.00
N ALA A 310 -10.31 -1.20 19.88
CA ALA A 310 -10.91 -0.64 21.08
C ALA A 310 -9.87 0.01 22.01
N GLY A 311 -8.69 -0.62 22.14
CA GLY A 311 -7.58 -0.09 22.94
C GLY A 311 -6.91 1.17 22.38
N ILE A 312 -6.86 1.33 21.04
CA ILE A 312 -6.20 2.48 20.37
C ILE A 312 -7.16 3.61 19.99
N GLY A 313 -8.39 3.60 20.51
CA GLY A 313 -9.37 4.67 20.33
C GLY A 313 -10.12 4.68 18.99
N LEU A 314 -9.99 3.64 18.16
CA LEU A 314 -10.75 3.49 16.92
C LEU A 314 -12.01 2.67 17.21
N ARG A 315 -13.17 3.34 17.30
CA ARG A 315 -14.44 2.64 17.53
C ARG A 315 -14.86 1.87 16.29
N HIS A 316 -15.33 0.65 16.53
CA HIS A 316 -16.00 -0.16 15.53
C HIS A 316 -17.50 -0.17 15.80
N GLU A 317 -18.31 0.37 14.90
CA GLU A 317 -19.70 -0.09 14.80
C GLU A 317 -19.65 -1.40 14.00
N ARG A 318 -20.09 -2.51 14.62
CA ARG A 318 -20.32 -3.75 13.90
C ARG A 318 -21.42 -3.49 12.88
N VAL A 319 -21.15 -3.74 11.60
CA VAL A 319 -22.18 -3.84 10.56
C VAL A 319 -22.72 -5.26 10.56
#